data_AF-A0A3P7KRK1-F1
#
_entry.id   AF-A0A3P7KRK1-F1
#
_cell.length_a   1.000
_cell.length_b   1.000
_cell.length_c   1.000
_cell.angle_alpha   90.00
_cell.angle_beta   90.00
_cell.angle_gamma   90.00
#
_symmetry.space_group_name_H-M   'P 1'
#
loop_
_entity.id
_entity.type
_entity.pdbx_description
1 polymer ?
#
loop_
_entity_poly.entity_id
_entity_poly.type
_entity_poly.pdbx_seq_one_letter_code
_entity_poly.pdbx_strand_id
1 'polypeptide(L)'
;MITLMGAGSLLMVAIKQFILLKMALIFMLLGKACIQGAFNILYIFTSELNPTIVRNSAVGISSMIARMGAGASGYIAILSDVTLPIVPMLIFSVFSLCAGILVMFLPETQDQPLPDTIWDAVSMLKTKQKPCIPFTGDATDSSLLKENEVYQPAEKTSAK
;
A
#
# COMPACT_ATOMS: atom_id res chain seq x y z
N MET A 1 -36.12 8.65 48.47
CA MET A 1 -35.00 9.62 48.47
C MET A 1 -33.74 9.02 47.83
N ILE A 2 -33.20 7.92 48.33
CA ILE A 2 -32.01 7.24 47.75
C ILE A 2 -32.19 6.78 46.30
N THR A 3 -33.36 6.26 45.93
CA THR A 3 -33.64 5.78 44.56
C THR A 3 -33.68 6.89 43.50
N LEU A 4 -34.13 8.10 43.87
CA LEU A 4 -34.15 9.27 42.97
C LEU A 4 -32.74 9.80 42.70
N MET A 5 -31.86 9.77 43.70
CA MET A 5 -30.44 10.12 43.54
C MET A 5 -29.70 9.09 42.67
N GLY A 6 -30.05 7.80 42.80
CA GLY A 6 -29.52 6.74 41.95
C GLY A 6 -29.95 6.89 40.48
N ALA A 7 -31.24 7.14 40.24
CA ALA A 7 -31.77 7.32 38.89
C ALA A 7 -31.19 8.56 38.18
N GLY A 8 -31.03 9.68 38.89
CA GLY A 8 -30.39 10.87 38.33
C GLY A 8 -28.92 10.65 37.95
N SER A 9 -28.17 9.90 38.77
CA SER A 9 -26.75 9.61 38.52
C SER A 9 -26.56 8.70 37.30
N LEU A 10 -27.42 7.69 37.14
CA LEU A 10 -27.42 6.80 35.98
C LEU A 10 -27.70 7.55 34.66
N LEU A 11 -28.63 8.51 34.68
CA LEU A 11 -28.97 9.31 33.50
C LEU A 11 -27.80 10.22 33.08
N MET A 12 -27.05 10.77 34.04
CA MET A 12 -25.87 11.60 33.75
C MET A 12 -24.71 10.79 33.15
N VAL A 13 -24.49 9.57 33.64
CA VAL A 13 -23.50 8.63 33.07
C VAL A 13 -23.91 8.20 31.66
N ALA A 14 -25.20 7.92 31.42
CA ALA A 14 -25.71 7.54 30.10
C ALA A 14 -25.51 8.65 29.05
N ILE A 15 -25.72 9.92 29.41
CA ILE A 15 -25.49 11.07 28.50
C ILE A 15 -23.99 11.21 28.18
N LYS A 16 -23.11 11.12 29.18
CA LYS A 16 -21.64 11.16 28.99
C LYS A 16 -21.19 10.03 28.07
N GLN A 17 -21.70 8.82 28.27
CA GLN A 17 -21.37 7.64 27.46
C GLN A 17 -21.80 7.83 26.00
N PHE A 18 -22.97 8.43 25.76
CA PHE A 18 -23.48 8.66 24.42
C PHE A 18 -22.67 9.74 23.66
N ILE A 19 -22.21 10.79 24.35
CA ILE A 19 -21.31 11.80 23.76
C ILE A 19 -19.94 11.19 23.45
N LEU A 20 -19.33 10.48 24.39
CA LEU A 20 -18.00 9.90 24.21
C LEU A 20 -18.00 8.85 23.10
N LEU A 21 -19.04 8.01 23.03
CA LEU A 21 -19.18 6.99 21.99
C LEU A 21 -19.28 7.62 20.60
N LYS A 22 -20.06 8.70 20.44
CA LYS A 22 -20.19 9.39 19.15
C LYS A 22 -18.86 9.96 18.65
N MET A 23 -18.13 10.65 19.52
CA MET A 23 -16.83 11.21 19.15
C MET A 23 -15.80 10.12 18.81
N ALA A 24 -15.78 9.05 19.61
CA ALA A 24 -14.91 7.90 19.35
C ALA A 24 -15.25 7.19 18.03
N LEU A 25 -16.53 7.04 17.69
CA LEU A 25 -16.97 6.45 16.42
C LEU A 25 -16.55 7.30 15.23
N ILE A 26 -16.72 8.62 15.30
CA ILE A 26 -16.30 9.52 14.21
C ILE A 26 -14.79 9.40 13.98
N PHE A 27 -14.00 9.41 15.05
CA PHE A 27 -12.55 9.26 14.96
C PHE A 27 -12.13 7.88 14.42
N MET A 28 -12.78 6.80 14.88
CA MET A 28 -12.52 5.45 14.38
C MET A 28 -12.85 5.30 12.90
N LEU A 29 -13.99 5.85 12.45
CA LEU A 29 -14.40 5.81 11.06
C LEU A 29 -13.46 6.62 10.17
N LEU A 30 -13.00 7.79 10.64
CA LEU A 30 -12.01 8.60 9.93
C LEU A 30 -10.70 7.82 9.75
N GLY A 31 -10.19 7.22 10.83
CA GLY A 31 -8.98 6.39 10.77
C GLY A 31 -9.11 5.21 9.81
N LYS A 32 -10.26 4.50 9.86
CA LYS A 32 -10.54 3.38 8.94
C LYS A 32 -10.60 3.84 7.47
N ALA A 33 -11.22 4.99 7.21
CA ALA A 33 -11.32 5.55 5.86
C ALA A 33 -9.94 5.95 5.31
N CYS A 34 -9.08 6.57 6.14
CA CYS A 34 -7.71 6.92 5.74
C CYS A 34 -6.89 5.68 5.36
N ILE A 35 -6.95 4.61 6.17
CA ILE A 35 -6.22 3.36 5.89
C ILE A 35 -6.73 2.72 4.59
N GLN A 36 -8.05 2.67 4.38
CA GLN A 36 -8.63 2.13 3.16
C GLN A 36 -8.22 2.95 1.91
N GLY A 37 -8.21 4.28 2.03
CA GLY A 37 -7.76 5.17 0.97
C GLY A 37 -6.29 4.94 0.60
N ALA A 38 -5.41 4.89 1.61
CA ALA A 38 -3.99 4.59 1.40
C ALA A 38 -3.77 3.23 0.74
N PHE A 39 -4.52 2.19 1.16
CA PHE A 39 -4.45 0.87 0.54
C PHE A 39 -4.89 0.90 -0.93
N ASN A 40 -5.93 1.67 -1.26
CA ASN A 40 -6.40 1.81 -2.65
C ASN A 40 -5.36 2.52 -3.54
N ILE A 41 -4.76 3.60 -3.05
CA ILE A 41 -3.71 4.34 -3.78
C ILE A 41 -2.49 3.44 -4.00
N LEU A 42 -2.03 2.73 -2.97
CA LEU A 42 -0.93 1.78 -3.08
C LEU A 42 -1.22 0.69 -4.12
N TYR A 43 -2.46 0.19 -4.16
CA TYR A 43 -2.88 -0.83 -5.11
C TYR A 43 -2.84 -0.30 -6.55
N ILE A 44 -3.38 0.90 -6.79
CA ILE A 44 -3.34 1.56 -8.10
C ILE A 44 -1.89 1.77 -8.53
N PHE A 45 -1.06 2.34 -7.65
CA PHE A 45 0.35 2.60 -7.92
C PHE A 45 1.13 1.32 -8.25
N THR A 46 0.93 0.25 -7.46
CA THR A 46 1.51 -1.07 -7.74
C THR A 46 1.07 -1.59 -9.11
N SER A 47 -0.15 -1.25 -9.53
CA SER A 47 -0.72 -1.73 -10.79
C SER A 47 -0.31 -0.89 -12.00
N GLU A 48 0.14 0.33 -11.79
CA GLU A 48 0.68 1.25 -12.81
C GLU A 48 2.17 1.03 -13.03
N LEU A 49 2.94 0.83 -11.96
CA LEU A 49 4.39 0.60 -12.05
C LEU A 49 4.74 -0.77 -12.66
N ASN A 50 3.81 -1.73 -12.61
CA ASN A 50 4.05 -3.11 -13.02
C ASN A 50 3.48 -3.42 -14.41
N PRO A 51 4.29 -3.96 -15.35
CA PRO A 51 3.84 -4.34 -16.68
C PRO A 51 2.81 -5.49 -16.63
N THR A 52 1.95 -5.58 -17.64
CA THR A 52 0.73 -6.42 -17.67
C THR A 52 0.95 -7.89 -17.31
N ILE A 53 2.14 -8.44 -17.62
CA ILE A 53 2.49 -9.85 -17.36
C ILE A 53 2.73 -10.12 -15.85
N VAL A 54 3.23 -9.13 -15.11
CA VAL A 54 3.55 -9.29 -13.68
C VAL A 54 2.56 -8.56 -12.76
N ARG A 55 1.69 -7.71 -13.32
CA ARG A 55 0.67 -6.95 -12.58
C ARG A 55 -0.18 -7.83 -11.66
N ASN A 56 -0.73 -8.93 -12.18
CA ASN A 56 -1.58 -9.83 -11.39
C ASN A 56 -0.81 -10.50 -10.24
N SER A 57 0.45 -10.87 -10.48
CA SER A 57 1.32 -11.47 -9.47
C SER A 57 1.73 -10.47 -8.39
N ALA A 58 2.11 -9.24 -8.77
CA ALA A 58 2.51 -8.18 -7.83
C ALA A 58 1.35 -7.80 -6.90
N VAL A 59 0.17 -7.61 -7.48
CA VAL A 59 -1.08 -7.39 -6.75
C VAL A 59 -1.40 -8.57 -5.83
N GLY A 60 -1.25 -9.81 -6.30
CA GLY A 60 -1.47 -11.01 -5.47
C GLY A 60 -0.54 -11.07 -4.26
N ILE A 61 0.75 -10.79 -4.45
CA ILE A 61 1.75 -10.75 -3.38
C ILE A 61 1.42 -9.67 -2.35
N SER A 62 1.03 -8.46 -2.80
CA SER A 62 0.61 -7.38 -1.89
C SER A 62 -0.57 -7.80 -0.99
N SER A 63 -1.54 -8.54 -1.56
CA SER A 63 -2.68 -9.08 -0.81
C SER A 63 -2.27 -10.17 0.17
N MET A 64 -1.34 -11.06 -0.21
CA MET A 64 -0.79 -12.08 0.70
C MET A 64 -0.07 -11.44 1.89
N ILE A 65 0.72 -10.39 1.66
CA ILE A 65 1.41 -9.64 2.74
C ILE A 65 0.38 -8.99 3.67
N ALA A 66 -0.67 -8.38 3.11
CA ALA A 66 -1.76 -7.80 3.92
C ALA A 66 -2.47 -8.86 4.78
N ARG A 67 -2.73 -10.05 4.22
CA ARG A 67 -3.32 -11.18 4.95
C ARG A 67 -2.38 -11.68 6.06
N MET A 68 -1.08 -11.74 5.79
CA MET A 68 -0.09 -12.15 6.77
C MET A 68 0.00 -11.15 7.93
N GLY A 69 -0.07 -9.85 7.63
CA GLY A 69 -0.17 -8.79 8.65
C GLY A 69 -1.43 -8.91 9.52
N ALA A 70 -2.57 -9.21 8.91
CA ALA A 70 -3.82 -9.48 9.64
C ALA A 70 -3.71 -10.73 10.54
N GLY A 71 -3.04 -11.79 10.07
CA GLY A 71 -2.74 -12.97 10.88
C GLY A 71 -1.82 -12.66 12.07
N ALA A 72 -0.73 -11.93 11.83
CA ALA A 72 0.18 -11.47 12.88
C ALA A 72 -0.54 -10.64 13.95
N SER A 73 -1.51 -9.81 13.55
CA SER A 73 -2.33 -9.05 14.49
C SER A 73 -3.10 -9.93 15.48
N GLY A 74 -3.59 -11.10 15.04
CA GLY A 74 -4.28 -12.06 15.91
C GLY A 74 -3.34 -12.64 16.97
N TYR A 75 -2.10 -12.97 16.60
CA TYR A 75 -1.09 -13.44 17.56
C TYR A 75 -0.71 -12.38 18.60
N ILE A 76 -0.59 -11.12 18.17
CA ILE A 76 -0.33 -9.99 19.07
C ILE A 76 -1.49 -9.78 20.05
N ALA A 77 -2.74 -9.98 19.60
CA ALA A 77 -3.92 -9.91 20.46
C ALA A 77 -3.93 -11.02 21.53
N ILE A 78 -3.56 -12.26 21.17
CA ILE A 78 -3.43 -13.37 22.13
C ILE A 78 -2.32 -13.08 23.14
N LEU A 79 -1.19 -12.53 22.69
CA LEU A 79 -0.07 -12.16 23.56
C LEU A 79 -0.44 -11.05 24.57
N SER A 80 -1.40 -10.20 24.22
CA SER A 80 -1.95 -9.16 25.10
C SER A 80 -2.75 -9.71 26.28
N ASP A 81 -3.24 -10.95 26.22
CA ASP A 81 -3.98 -11.56 27.33
C ASP A 81 -3.04 -12.08 28.42
N VAL A 82 -1.82 -12.46 28.02
CA VAL A 82 -0.75 -12.94 28.92
C VAL A 82 0.10 -11.79 29.46
N THR A 83 0.12 -10.65 28.78
CA THR A 83 0.96 -9.47 29.11
C THR A 83 0.09 -8.25 29.45
N LEU A 84 0.70 -7.10 29.76
CA LEU A 84 -0.02 -5.84 29.93
C LEU A 84 -0.76 -5.41 28.65
N PRO A 85 -2.01 -4.91 28.74
CA PRO A 85 -2.84 -4.52 27.59
C PRO A 85 -2.30 -3.32 26.79
N ILE A 86 -1.29 -2.63 27.31
CA ILE A 86 -0.63 -1.49 26.64
C ILE A 86 0.36 -1.94 25.54
N VAL A 87 0.86 -3.17 25.63
CA VAL A 87 1.87 -3.73 24.72
C VAL A 87 1.43 -3.76 23.25
N PRO A 88 0.25 -4.31 22.89
CA PRO A 88 -0.17 -4.32 21.48
C PRO A 88 -0.34 -2.91 20.91
N MET A 89 -0.87 -1.97 21.70
CA MET A 89 -1.06 -0.58 21.25
C MET A 89 0.26 0.10 20.86
N LEU A 90 1.32 -0.12 21.64
CA LEU A 90 2.64 0.41 21.33
C LEU A 90 3.24 -0.24 20.08
N ILE A 91 3.12 -1.56 19.93
CA ILE A 91 3.67 -2.28 18.77
C ILE A 91 3.04 -1.77 17.46
N PHE A 92 1.70 -1.65 17.42
CA PHE A 92 1.01 -1.15 16.23
C PHE A 92 1.33 0.32 15.95
N SER A 93 1.48 1.13 16.99
CA SER A 93 1.83 2.55 16.83
C SER A 93 3.23 2.72 16.24
N VAL A 94 4.23 2.02 16.77
CA VAL A 94 5.62 2.07 16.25
C VAL A 94 5.69 1.56 14.81
N PHE A 95 5.00 0.45 14.52
CA PHE A 95 4.97 -0.11 13.15
C PHE A 95 4.35 0.87 12.14
N SER A 96 3.26 1.55 12.52
CA SER A 96 2.63 2.58 11.69
C SER A 96 3.54 3.78 11.44
N LEU A 97 4.24 4.26 12.47
CA LEU A 97 5.21 5.35 12.32
C LEU A 97 6.38 4.96 11.42
N CYS A 98 6.94 3.77 11.60
CA CYS A 98 8.00 3.25 10.72
C CYS A 98 7.52 3.15 9.27
N ALA A 99 6.30 2.67 9.03
CA ALA A 99 5.73 2.60 7.69
C ALA A 99 5.54 3.99 7.07
N GLY A 100 5.01 4.96 7.83
CA GLY A 100 4.86 6.34 7.37
C GLY A 100 6.19 7.02 7.02
N ILE A 101 7.22 6.82 7.85
CA ILE A 101 8.58 7.33 7.60
C ILE A 101 9.18 6.67 6.34
N LEU A 102 8.97 5.37 6.17
CA LEU A 102 9.49 4.66 4.99
C LEU A 102 8.82 5.14 3.70
N VAL A 103 7.52 5.45 3.74
CA VAL A 103 6.81 6.08 2.62
C VAL A 103 7.36 7.47 2.32
N MET A 104 7.67 8.26 3.36
CA MET A 104 8.30 9.57 3.18
C MET A 104 9.72 9.49 2.61
N PHE A 105 10.42 8.38 2.86
CA PHE A 105 11.75 8.12 2.30
C PHE A 105 11.71 7.57 0.86
N LEU A 106 10.53 7.17 0.38
CA LEU A 106 10.36 6.80 -1.02
C LEU A 106 10.46 8.10 -1.83
N PRO A 107 11.51 8.29 -2.66
CA PRO A 107 11.61 9.46 -3.52
C PRO A 107 10.35 9.47 -4.37
N GLU A 108 9.56 10.54 -4.20
CA GLU A 108 8.28 10.69 -4.87
C GLU A 108 8.49 10.38 -6.35
N THR A 109 7.71 9.43 -6.87
CA THR A 109 7.71 8.94 -8.27
C THR A 109 7.29 10.01 -9.29
N GLN A 110 7.52 11.28 -9.00
CA GLN A 110 7.31 12.37 -9.93
C GLN A 110 8.49 12.45 -10.91
N ASP A 111 8.15 12.43 -12.20
CA ASP A 111 8.99 12.84 -13.33
C ASP A 111 10.03 11.85 -13.87
N GLN A 112 9.70 10.55 -13.91
CA GLN A 112 10.39 9.63 -14.83
C GLN A 112 9.39 9.04 -15.82
N PRO A 113 9.68 9.06 -17.15
CA PRO A 113 8.83 8.42 -18.13
C PRO A 113 8.72 6.93 -17.78
N LEU A 114 7.50 6.47 -17.55
CA LEU A 114 7.23 5.11 -17.14
C LEU A 114 7.54 4.19 -18.33
N PRO A 115 8.46 3.22 -18.22
CA PRO A 115 8.78 2.32 -19.31
C PRO A 115 7.57 1.46 -19.64
N ASP A 116 6.94 1.67 -20.79
CA ASP A 116 5.74 0.93 -21.21
C ASP A 116 6.02 -0.58 -21.46
N THR A 117 7.28 -1.01 -21.44
CA THR A 117 7.71 -2.39 -21.78
C THR A 117 8.81 -2.90 -20.85
N ILE A 118 8.77 -4.19 -20.48
CA ILE A 118 9.77 -4.84 -19.61
C ILE A 118 11.20 -4.68 -20.17
N TRP A 119 11.34 -4.71 -21.49
CA TRP A 119 12.60 -4.55 -22.20
C TRP A 119 13.24 -3.17 -22.00
N ASP A 120 12.42 -2.12 -21.85
CA ASP A 120 12.86 -0.76 -21.58
C ASP A 120 13.24 -0.56 -20.10
N ALA A 121 12.53 -1.21 -19.18
CA ALA A 121 12.93 -1.27 -17.77
C ALA A 121 14.29 -2.01 -17.58
N VAL A 122 14.52 -3.09 -18.33
CA VAL A 122 15.77 -3.87 -18.27
C VAL A 122 16.93 -3.13 -18.94
N SER A 123 16.69 -2.41 -20.04
CA SER A 123 17.72 -1.60 -20.72
C SER A 123 18.14 -0.37 -19.88
N MET A 124 17.21 0.25 -19.14
CA MET A 124 17.46 1.34 -18.19
C MET A 124 18.32 0.88 -17.00
N LEU A 125 18.07 -0.32 -16.45
CA LEU A 125 18.90 -0.91 -15.39
C LEU A 125 20.30 -1.30 -15.88
N LYS A 126 20.42 -1.69 -17.15
CA LYS A 126 21.72 -2.00 -17.79
C LYS A 126 22.51 -0.73 -18.14
N THR A 127 21.83 0.41 -18.33
CA THR A 127 22.41 1.70 -18.77
C THR A 127 22.52 2.70 -17.62
N LYS A 128 23.01 2.26 -16.45
CA LYS A 128 23.62 3.14 -15.42
C LYS A 128 24.95 3.76 -15.88
N GLN A 129 25.13 3.97 -17.19
CA GLN A 129 26.19 4.78 -17.78
C GLN A 129 25.71 5.34 -19.12
N LYS A 130 25.00 6.47 -19.09
CA LYS A 130 25.16 7.58 -20.05
C LYS A 130 24.40 8.81 -19.52
N PRO A 131 25.05 9.99 -19.44
CA PRO A 131 24.42 11.22 -18.97
C PRO A 131 23.40 11.76 -19.99
N CYS A 132 22.48 12.57 -19.48
CA CYS A 132 21.26 13.05 -20.13
C CYS A 132 21.48 13.70 -21.51
N ILE A 133 20.61 13.37 -22.45
CA ILE A 133 20.34 14.18 -23.64
C ILE A 133 19.18 15.15 -23.33
N PRO A 134 19.26 16.42 -23.77
CA PRO A 134 18.23 17.42 -23.46
C PRO A 134 16.94 17.12 -24.21
N PHE A 135 15.82 17.47 -23.57
CA PHE A 135 14.47 17.46 -24.14
C PHE A 135 14.40 18.47 -25.28
N THR A 136 14.67 18.02 -26.51
CA THR A 136 14.31 18.77 -27.72
C THR A 136 13.05 18.13 -28.24
N GLY A 137 11.94 18.86 -28.16
CA GLY A 137 10.70 18.42 -28.76
C GLY A 137 10.90 18.28 -30.27
N ASP A 138 10.63 17.09 -30.79
CA ASP A 138 10.06 16.99 -32.12
C ASP A 138 9.16 15.76 -32.21
N ALA A 139 7.91 16.04 -32.57
CA ALA A 139 6.83 15.09 -32.65
C ALA A 139 6.87 14.43 -34.04
N THR A 140 7.78 13.50 -34.30
CA THR A 140 7.72 12.58 -35.47
C THR A 140 8.78 11.47 -35.33
N ASP A 141 8.48 10.36 -34.63
CA ASP A 141 9.03 9.02 -34.97
C ASP A 141 8.38 7.89 -34.13
N SER A 142 7.04 7.86 -34.05
CA SER A 142 6.31 6.85 -33.27
C SER A 142 5.85 5.64 -34.09
N SER A 143 6.18 5.54 -35.38
CA SER A 143 5.59 4.55 -36.29
C SER A 143 6.54 3.49 -36.85
N LEU A 144 7.86 3.66 -36.82
CA LEU A 144 8.78 2.74 -37.52
C LEU A 144 9.47 1.68 -36.65
N LEU A 145 9.38 1.78 -35.32
CA LEU A 145 10.02 0.80 -34.42
C LEU A 145 9.08 -0.33 -33.95
N LYS A 146 7.79 -0.30 -34.30
CA LYS A 146 6.81 -1.30 -33.81
C LYS A 146 6.77 -2.63 -34.58
N GLU A 147 7.44 -2.75 -35.74
CA GLU A 147 7.27 -3.96 -36.58
C GLU A 147 8.40 -5.00 -36.46
N ASN A 148 9.62 -4.64 -36.02
CA ASN A 148 10.78 -5.54 -36.11
C ASN A 148 11.23 -6.23 -34.80
N GLU A 149 10.52 -6.06 -33.68
CA GLU A 149 10.89 -6.72 -32.41
C GLU A 149 9.76 -7.57 -31.80
N VAL A 150 8.70 -7.83 -32.57
CA VAL A 150 7.65 -8.79 -32.22
C VAL A 150 7.88 -10.03 -33.08
N TYR A 151 8.41 -11.10 -32.46
CA TYR A 151 8.49 -12.51 -32.94
C TYR A 151 9.89 -13.04 -33.36
N GLN A 152 10.53 -13.81 -32.47
CA GLN A 152 11.22 -15.04 -32.85
C GLN A 152 10.86 -16.19 -31.88
N PRO A 153 10.21 -17.27 -32.35
CA PRO A 153 9.94 -18.46 -31.56
C PRO A 153 11.22 -19.29 -31.43
N ALA A 154 11.52 -19.76 -30.22
CA ALA A 154 12.58 -20.72 -29.98
C ALA A 154 12.17 -22.10 -30.54
N GLU A 155 12.62 -22.39 -31.76
CA GLU A 155 12.65 -23.74 -32.33
C GLU A 155 13.67 -24.59 -31.54
N LYS A 156 13.18 -25.59 -30.81
CA LYS A 156 14.02 -26.71 -30.34
C LYS A 156 13.56 -27.99 -31.01
N THR A 157 14.17 -28.29 -32.16
CA THR A 157 14.29 -29.64 -32.69
C THR A 157 15.69 -29.84 -33.27
N SER A 158 16.56 -30.56 -32.56
CA SER A 158 17.42 -31.57 -33.19
C SER A 158 18.25 -32.36 -32.18
N ALA A 159 17.95 -33.66 -32.14
CA ALA A 159 18.90 -34.76 -32.24
C ALA A 159 20.18 -34.73 -31.37
N LYS A 160 20.21 -35.64 -30.39
CA LYS A 160 21.22 -36.69 -30.38
C LYS A 160 20.68 -37.96 -29.75
#